data_AF-A0A1Y3EL16-F1
#
_entry.id   AF-A0A1Y3EL16-F1
#
_cell.length_a   1.000
_cell.length_b   1.000
_cell.length_c   1.000
_cell.angle_alpha   90.00
_cell.angle_beta   90.00
_cell.angle_gamma   90.00
#
_symmetry.space_group_name_H-M   'P 1'
#
loop_
_entity.id
_entity.type
_entity.pdbx_description
1 polymer ?
#
loop_
_entity_poly.entity_id
_entity_poly.type
_entity_poly.pdbx_seq_one_letter_code
_entity_poly.pdbx_strand_id
1 'polypeptide(L)'
;MSRGITINVAHLEYETEKRHYGHVDCPGHADYIKNMITGTSQIDGAILVVAATEGVMPQTREHLILAKQIGVEQMIIFLNKVDEADAEMVELVETEVRELLGEFGYDADNTPVIAGSALCALQV
;
A
#
# COMPACT_ATOMS: atom_id res chain seq x y z
N MET A 1 7.56 -7.55 26.75
CA MET A 1 7.63 -8.66 25.77
C MET A 1 6.19 -9.14 25.57
N SER A 2 5.56 -9.17 24.40
CA SER A 2 5.97 -8.91 23.02
C SER A 2 4.72 -9.19 22.17
N ARG A 3 4.23 -8.18 21.44
CA ARG A 3 3.49 -8.31 20.17
C ARG A 3 3.31 -6.91 19.61
N GLY A 4 4.27 -6.47 18.80
CA GLY A 4 4.20 -5.24 18.01
C GLY A 4 3.18 -5.41 16.90
N ILE A 5 1.91 -5.51 17.29
CA ILE A 5 0.78 -5.50 16.37
C ILE A 5 0.05 -4.20 16.69
N THR A 6 0.01 -3.28 15.74
CA THR A 6 -0.67 -1.99 15.85
C THR A 6 -2.16 -2.23 16.12
N ILE A 7 -2.66 -1.81 17.29
CA ILE A 7 -4.05 -2.02 17.75
C ILE A 7 -4.92 -0.76 17.57
N ASN A 8 -4.31 0.42 17.37
CA ASN A 8 -5.05 1.65 17.15
C ASN A 8 -4.94 2.04 15.68
N VAL A 9 -6.08 2.16 14.99
CA VAL A 9 -6.16 2.77 13.66
C VAL A 9 -5.65 4.21 13.81
N ALA A 10 -4.45 4.48 13.31
CA ALA A 10 -3.91 5.83 13.29
C ALA A 10 -4.61 6.58 12.15
N HIS A 11 -5.48 7.52 12.50
CA HIS A 11 -6.00 8.52 11.58
C HIS A 11 -5.07 9.71 11.61
N LEU A 12 -4.36 9.95 10.50
CA LEU A 12 -3.53 11.13 10.30
C LEU A 12 -4.18 11.99 9.25
N GLU A 13 -4.55 13.21 9.62
CA GLU A 13 -5.06 14.21 8.69
C GLU A 13 -3.97 15.22 8.40
N TYR A 14 -3.77 15.53 7.13
CA TYR A 14 -2.85 16.58 6.69
C TYR A 14 -3.41 17.30 5.46
N GLU A 15 -3.08 18.58 5.34
CA GLU A 15 -3.55 19.42 4.26
C GLU A 15 -2.38 19.97 3.44
N THR A 16 -2.61 20.05 2.14
CA THR A 16 -1.79 20.82 1.21
C THR A 16 -2.63 21.99 0.71
N GLU A 17 -2.02 23.01 0.10
CA GLU A 17 -2.76 24.14 -0.47
C GLU A 17 -3.87 23.74 -1.46
N LYS A 18 -3.79 22.53 -2.03
CA LYS A 18 -4.72 22.05 -3.05
C LYS A 18 -5.73 21.01 -2.54
N ARG A 19 -5.42 20.28 -1.45
CA ARG A 19 -6.17 19.06 -1.05
C ARG A 19 -6.01 18.75 0.44
N HIS A 20 -7.06 18.20 1.04
CA HIS A 20 -7.06 17.61 2.37
C HIS A 20 -6.91 16.09 2.25
N TYR A 21 -6.05 15.49 3.07
CA TYR A 21 -5.75 14.06 3.07
C TYR A 21 -6.05 13.48 4.44
N GLY A 22 -6.81 12.39 4.48
CA GLY A 22 -6.95 11.54 5.66
C GLY A 22 -6.30 10.19 5.38
N HIS A 23 -5.23 9.87 6.10
CA HIS A 23 -4.59 8.56 6.03
C HIS A 23 -5.13 7.69 7.16
N VAL A 24 -5.64 6.51 6.80
CA VAL A 24 -6.10 5.49 7.73
C VAL A 24 -5.16 4.30 7.61
N ASP A 25 -4.34 4.05 8.64
CA ASP A 25 -3.50 2.86 8.67
C ASP A 25 -4.37 1.63 8.92
N CYS A 26 -4.51 0.81 7.89
CA CYS A 26 -5.39 -0.35 7.88
C CYS A 26 -4.61 -1.55 8.42
N PRO A 27 -4.89 -2.07 9.62
CA PRO A 27 -4.19 -3.25 10.11
C PRO A 27 -4.49 -4.44 9.19
N GLY A 28 -3.46 -5.17 8.76
CA GLY A 28 -3.51 -6.23 7.74
C GLY A 28 -4.32 -7.49 8.08
N HIS A 29 -5.28 -7.41 9.00
CA HIS A 29 -6.24 -8.48 9.25
C HIS A 29 -7.54 -8.21 8.52
N ALA A 30 -7.98 -9.16 7.70
CA ALA A 30 -9.19 -9.10 6.88
C ALA A 30 -10.46 -8.69 7.67
N ASP A 31 -10.48 -8.93 8.99
CA ASP A 31 -11.59 -8.57 9.86
C ASP A 31 -11.71 -7.04 10.13
N TYR A 32 -10.65 -6.26 9.97
CA TYR A 32 -10.68 -4.80 10.18
C TYR A 32 -11.17 -4.00 8.97
N ILE A 33 -11.10 -4.58 7.77
CA ILE A 33 -11.60 -3.95 6.54
C ILE A 33 -13.13 -3.78 6.62
N LYS A 34 -13.85 -4.71 7.27
CA LYS A 34 -15.30 -4.64 7.47
C LYS A 34 -15.75 -3.50 8.39
N ASN A 35 -14.93 -3.13 9.37
CA ASN A 35 -15.24 -2.00 10.26
C ASN A 35 -14.95 -0.64 9.62
N MET A 36 -14.07 -0.60 8.62
CA MET A 36 -13.80 0.60 7.82
C MET A 36 -14.90 0.85 6.77
N ILE A 37 -15.52 -0.22 6.24
CA ILE A 37 -16.60 -0.16 5.23
C ILE A 37 -17.89 0.51 5.76
N THR A 38 -18.22 0.34 7.05
CA THR A 38 -19.44 0.90 7.64
C THR A 38 -19.34 2.37 8.05
N GLY A 39 -18.12 2.94 8.04
CA GLY A 39 -17.81 4.30 8.51
C GLY A 39 -17.64 5.35 7.41
N THR A 40 -18.54 5.43 6.43
CA THR A 40 -18.82 6.67 5.67
C THR A 40 -17.63 7.46 5.10
N SER A 41 -16.56 6.82 4.65
CA SER A 41 -15.48 7.52 3.91
C SER A 41 -15.25 6.82 2.58
N GLN A 42 -15.59 7.53 1.49
CA GLN A 42 -15.17 7.15 0.14
C GLN A 42 -13.63 7.14 0.15
N ILE A 43 -13.03 5.97 -0.09
CA ILE A 43 -11.58 5.86 -0.20
C ILE A 43 -11.23 6.31 -1.62
N ASP A 44 -10.65 7.49 -1.74
CA ASP A 44 -10.26 8.07 -3.03
C ASP A 44 -9.07 7.33 -3.66
N GLY A 45 -8.25 6.66 -2.84
CA GLY A 45 -7.09 5.91 -3.30
C GLY A 45 -6.44 5.06 -2.20
N ALA A 46 -5.60 4.11 -2.60
CA ALA A 46 -4.86 3.24 -1.66
C ALA A 46 -3.34 3.29 -1.92
N ILE A 47 -2.56 3.08 -0.85
CA ILE A 47 -1.12 2.88 -0.94
C ILE A 47 -0.83 1.40 -0.66
N LEU A 48 -0.26 0.70 -1.64
CA LEU A 48 0.15 -0.69 -1.50
C LEU A 48 1.65 -0.74 -1.24
N VAL A 49 2.03 -1.24 -0.07
CA VAL A 49 3.44 -1.41 0.30
C VAL A 49 3.88 -2.84 -0.01
N VAL A 50 4.95 -2.97 -0.79
CA VAL A 50 5.55 -4.27 -1.17
C VAL A 50 7.02 -4.24 -0.78
N ALA A 51 7.54 -5.32 -0.21
CA ALA A 51 8.96 -5.43 0.08
C ALA A 51 9.72 -5.75 -1.21
N ALA A 52 10.68 -4.91 -1.58
CA ALA A 52 11.52 -5.12 -2.75
C ALA A 52 12.39 -6.40 -2.66
N THR A 53 12.61 -6.92 -1.44
CA THR A 53 13.37 -8.15 -1.21
C THR A 53 12.56 -9.43 -1.35
N GLU A 54 11.23 -9.36 -1.17
CA GLU A 54 10.34 -10.53 -1.11
C GLU A 54 9.36 -10.60 -2.29
N GLY A 55 9.12 -9.48 -2.97
CA GLY A 55 8.22 -9.41 -4.12
C GLY A 55 6.74 -9.52 -3.75
N VAL A 56 5.92 -9.96 -4.71
CA VAL A 56 4.47 -10.09 -4.52
C VAL A 56 4.12 -11.31 -3.67
N MET A 57 3.52 -11.07 -2.51
CA MET A 57 3.06 -12.14 -1.61
C MET A 57 1.55 -12.43 -1.78
N PRO A 58 1.05 -13.61 -1.37
CA PRO A 58 -0.38 -13.92 -1.43
C PRO A 58 -1.27 -12.88 -0.75
N GLN A 59 -0.80 -12.29 0.35
CA GLN A 59 -1.49 -11.20 1.06
C GLN A 59 -1.64 -9.94 0.20
N THR A 60 -0.66 -9.61 -0.66
CA THR A 60 -0.73 -8.49 -1.60
C THR A 60 -1.92 -8.67 -2.54
N ARG A 61 -2.16 -9.89 -3.02
CA ARG A 61 -3.30 -10.24 -3.90
C ARG A 61 -4.63 -10.08 -3.17
N GLU A 62 -4.72 -10.54 -1.92
CA GLU A 62 -5.93 -10.39 -1.11
C GLU A 62 -6.29 -8.91 -0.88
N HIS A 63 -5.31 -8.06 -0.58
CA HIS A 63 -5.53 -6.62 -0.41
C HIS A 63 -6.00 -5.94 -1.70
N LEU A 64 -5.48 -6.33 -2.86
CA LEU A 64 -5.93 -5.80 -4.15
C LEU A 64 -7.39 -6.15 -4.47
N ILE A 65 -7.80 -7.38 -4.15
CA ILE A 65 -9.20 -7.82 -4.30
C ILE A 65 -10.11 -6.98 -3.40
N LEU A 66 -9.72 -6.77 -2.16
CA LEU A 66 -10.51 -6.01 -1.19
C LEU A 66 -10.58 -4.53 -1.59
N ALA A 67 -9.47 -3.93 -2.03
CA ALA A 67 -9.43 -2.57 -2.57
C ALA A 67 -10.36 -2.41 -3.79
N LYS A 68 -10.46 -3.43 -4.65
CA LYS A 68 -11.38 -3.39 -5.80
C LYS A 68 -12.84 -3.49 -5.36
N GLN A 69 -13.13 -4.34 -4.38
CA GLN A 69 -14.49 -4.53 -3.84
C GLN A 69 -15.05 -3.28 -3.16
N ILE A 70 -14.18 -2.48 -2.53
CA ILE A 70 -14.57 -1.21 -1.89
C ILE A 70 -14.55 -0.03 -2.87
N GLY A 71 -14.17 -0.25 -4.14
CA GLY A 71 -14.25 0.75 -5.20
C GLY A 71 -13.03 1.66 -5.32
N VAL A 72 -11.85 1.26 -4.83
CA VAL A 72 -10.62 2.02 -5.05
C VAL A 72 -10.24 1.96 -6.53
N GLU A 73 -10.18 3.11 -7.18
CA GLU A 73 -9.75 3.24 -8.57
C GLU A 73 -8.28 3.67 -8.69
N GLN A 74 -7.80 4.49 -7.75
CA GLN A 74 -6.45 5.05 -7.76
C GLN A 74 -5.55 4.34 -6.75
N MET A 75 -4.37 3.92 -7.18
CA MET A 75 -3.40 3.26 -6.31
C MET A 75 -2.02 3.89 -6.45
N ILE A 76 -1.23 3.82 -5.38
CA ILE A 76 0.18 4.15 -5.36
C ILE A 76 0.92 2.92 -4.81
N ILE A 77 1.98 2.50 -5.49
CA ILE A 77 2.83 1.40 -5.02
C ILE A 77 4.07 1.97 -4.34
N PHE A 78 4.38 1.45 -3.17
CA PHE A 78 5.64 1.74 -2.48
C PHE A 78 6.47 0.46 -2.34
N LEU A 79 7.58 0.38 -3.08
CA LEU A 79 8.58 -0.67 -2.95
C LEU A 79 9.52 -0.31 -1.79
N ASN A 80 9.34 -0.98 -0.66
CA ASN A 80 10.09 -0.74 0.57
C ASN A 80 11.31 -1.66 0.68
N LYS A 81 12.25 -1.34 1.57
CA LYS A 81 13.49 -2.09 1.82
C LYS A 81 14.46 -2.11 0.63
N VAL A 82 14.48 -1.05 -0.16
CA VAL A 82 15.45 -0.90 -1.28
C VAL A 82 16.90 -0.84 -0.78
N ASP A 83 17.12 -0.55 0.49
CA ASP A 83 18.44 -0.65 1.13
C ASP A 83 18.95 -2.09 1.29
N GLU A 84 18.05 -3.07 1.28
CA GLU A 84 18.39 -4.50 1.39
C GLU A 84 18.29 -5.24 0.04
N ALA A 85 17.73 -4.60 -0.99
CA ALA A 85 17.56 -5.16 -2.34
C ALA A 85 18.56 -4.52 -3.33
N ASP A 86 19.02 -5.29 -4.33
CA ASP A 86 19.78 -4.73 -5.44
C ASP A 86 18.86 -4.17 -6.54
N ALA A 87 19.44 -3.42 -7.48
CA ALA A 87 18.68 -2.74 -8.53
C ALA A 87 17.92 -3.73 -9.44
N GLU A 88 18.54 -4.88 -9.75
CA GLU A 88 17.91 -5.92 -10.57
C GLU A 88 16.69 -6.52 -9.88
N MET A 89 16.76 -6.78 -8.57
CA MET A 89 15.61 -7.27 -7.79
C MET A 89 14.49 -6.23 -7.72
N VAL A 90 14.82 -4.94 -7.54
CA VAL A 90 13.81 -3.87 -7.51
C VAL A 90 13.07 -3.78 -8.85
N GLU A 91 13.78 -3.81 -9.98
CA GLU A 91 13.18 -3.79 -11.32
C GLU A 91 12.31 -5.02 -11.59
N LEU A 92 12.75 -6.19 -11.12
CA LEU A 92 11.97 -7.43 -11.21
C LEU A 92 10.66 -7.30 -10.42
N VAL A 93 10.73 -6.90 -9.16
CA VAL A 93 9.55 -6.75 -8.30
C VAL A 93 8.62 -5.66 -8.82
N GLU A 94 9.14 -4.55 -9.36
CA GLU A 94 8.32 -3.54 -10.01
C GLU A 94 7.51 -4.13 -11.17
N THR A 95 8.16 -4.94 -12.01
CA THR A 95 7.51 -5.61 -13.14
C THR A 95 6.41 -6.56 -12.65
N GLU A 96 6.69 -7.40 -11.66
CA GLU A 96 5.71 -8.32 -11.07
C GLU A 96 4.50 -7.57 -10.49
N VAL A 97 4.71 -6.45 -9.81
CA VAL A 97 3.61 -5.65 -9.25
C VAL A 97 2.79 -5.01 -10.36
N ARG A 98 3.41 -4.50 -11.44
CA ARG A 98 2.67 -3.95 -12.59
C ARG A 98 1.83 -5.00 -13.28
N GLU A 99 2.37 -6.19 -13.51
CA GLU A 99 1.61 -7.31 -14.07
C GLU A 99 0.40 -7.65 -13.18
N LEU A 100 0.62 -7.73 -11.86
CA LEU A 100 -0.43 -7.97 -10.89
C LEU A 100 -1.54 -6.91 -10.93
N LEU A 101 -1.16 -5.63 -11.00
CA LEU A 101 -2.14 -4.53 -11.12
C LEU A 101 -2.98 -4.69 -12.40
N GLY A 102 -2.35 -5.05 -13.51
CA GLY A 102 -3.02 -5.36 -14.77
C GLY A 102 -3.99 -6.54 -14.65
N GLU A 103 -3.59 -7.63 -13.98
CA GLU A 103 -4.45 -8.79 -13.72
C GLU A 103 -5.75 -8.40 -12.98
N PHE A 104 -5.66 -7.47 -12.03
CA PHE A 104 -6.81 -6.98 -11.25
C PHE A 104 -7.54 -5.77 -11.88
N GLY A 105 -7.15 -5.37 -13.09
CA GLY A 105 -7.81 -4.30 -13.85
C GLY A 105 -7.55 -2.90 -13.28
N TYR A 106 -6.36 -2.68 -12.70
CA TYR A 106 -5.82 -1.35 -12.41
C TYR A 106 -4.95 -0.88 -13.59
N ASP A 107 -4.74 0.43 -13.68
CA ASP A 107 -3.91 1.04 -14.71
C ASP A 107 -2.42 0.84 -14.37
N ALA A 108 -1.87 -0.30 -14.79
CA ALA A 108 -0.48 -0.66 -14.50
C ALA A 108 0.55 0.31 -15.09
N ASP A 109 0.21 1.04 -16.16
CA ASP A 109 1.13 1.96 -16.85
C ASP A 109 1.19 3.31 -16.15
N ASN A 110 0.03 3.85 -15.74
CA ASN A 110 -0.05 5.16 -15.09
C ASN A 110 0.02 5.11 -13.56
N THR A 111 -0.07 3.92 -12.95
CA THR A 111 0.07 3.77 -11.50
C THR A 111 1.49 4.19 -11.06
N PRO A 112 1.63 5.15 -10.13
CA PRO A 112 2.93 5.54 -9.59
C PRO A 112 3.54 4.40 -8.77
N VAL A 113 4.78 4.04 -9.10
CA VAL A 113 5.61 3.13 -8.32
C VAL A 113 6.78 3.93 -7.74
N ILE A 114 6.91 3.90 -6.42
CA ILE A 114 7.92 4.64 -5.68
C ILE A 114 8.79 3.63 -4.94
N ALA A 115 10.08 3.62 -5.24
CA ALA A 115 11.05 2.78 -4.56
C ALA A 115 11.78 3.57 -3.47
N GLY A 116 11.87 3.03 -2.25
CA GLY A 116 12.55 3.68 -1.14
C GLY A 116 12.80 2.81 0.08
N SER A 117 13.40 3.41 1.11
CA SER A 117 13.58 2.79 2.42
C SER A 117 12.89 3.62 3.49
N ALA A 118 11.82 3.07 4.06
CA ALA A 118 11.15 3.69 5.20
C ALA A 118 12.04 3.73 6.45
N LEU A 119 12.98 2.78 6.60
CA LEU A 119 13.92 2.75 7.72
C LEU A 119 14.88 3.94 7.66
N CYS A 120 15.47 4.20 6.49
CA CYS A 120 16.33 5.37 6.30
C CYS A 120 15.55 6.70 6.47
N ALA A 121 14.26 6.73 6.09
CA ALA A 121 13.42 7.92 6.25
C ALA A 121 13.08 8.26 7.72
N LEU A 122 13.22 7.30 8.65
CA LEU A 122 13.04 7.54 10.09
C LEU A 122 14.33 8.00 10.79
N GLN A 123 15.48 7.94 10.12
CA GLN A 123 16.78 8.35 10.67
C GLN A 123 17.11 9.83 10.39
N VAL A 124 16.13 10.61 9.94
CA VAL A 124 16.27 12.03 9.57
C VAL A 124 16.03 12.94 10.77
#